data_AF-A0A5C2FJU0-F1
#
_entry.id   AF-A0A5C2FJU0-F1
#
_cell.length_a   1.000
_cell.length_b   1.000
_cell.length_c   1.000
_cell.angle_alpha   90.00
_cell.angle_beta   90.00
_cell.angle_gamma   90.00
#
_symmetry.space_group_name_H-M   'P 1'
#
loop_
_entity.id
_entity.type
_entity.pdbx_description
1 polymer ?
#
loop_
_entity_poly.entity_id
_entity_poly.type
_entity_poly.pdbx_seq_one_letter_code
_entity_poly.pdbx_strand_id
1 'polypeptide(L)'
;MNYDEARDALEGMFAYDTGSICSGIHNPSLKAQAKHYLNALSPLDQRTFLAKIITELWLSDQALESGYGPEDAYEFLRWLEDNEMLIPKEGQ
;
A
#
# COMPACT_ATOMS: atom_id res chain seq x y z
N MET A 1 9.51 -9.44 7.18
CA MET A 1 8.72 -8.20 7.24
C MET A 1 7.46 -8.49 8.03
N ASN A 2 7.19 -7.72 9.07
CA ASN A 2 5.93 -7.76 9.83
C ASN A 2 4.90 -6.77 9.24
N TYR A 3 3.73 -6.66 9.87
CA TYR A 3 2.66 -5.77 9.41
C TYR A 3 3.09 -4.29 9.34
N ASP A 4 3.66 -3.77 10.43
CA ASP A 4 4.03 -2.35 10.52
C ASP A 4 5.16 -2.00 9.53
N GLU A 5 6.17 -2.87 9.43
CA GLU A 5 7.26 -2.70 8.46
C GLU A 5 6.75 -2.70 7.01
N ALA A 6 5.77 -3.55 6.68
CA ALA A 6 5.18 -3.59 5.36
C ALA A 6 4.32 -2.35 5.09
N ARG A 7 3.51 -1.92 6.06
CA ARG A 7 2.69 -0.71 5.95
C ARG A 7 3.57 0.51 5.69
N ASP A 8 4.56 0.75 6.55
CA ASP A 8 5.43 1.94 6.47
C ASP A 8 6.24 1.95 5.17
N ALA A 9 6.71 0.77 4.73
CA ALA A 9 7.40 0.63 3.45
C ALA A 9 6.49 0.97 2.27
N LEU A 10 5.25 0.46 2.24
CA LEU A 10 4.31 0.70 1.16
C LEU A 10 3.87 2.17 1.10
N GLU A 11 3.53 2.76 2.24
CA GLU A 11 3.17 4.18 2.35
C GLU A 11 4.33 5.07 1.89
N GLY A 12 5.54 4.83 2.41
CA GLY A 12 6.71 5.64 2.05
C GLY A 12 7.08 5.54 0.58
N MET A 13 7.02 4.34 -0.01
CA MET A 13 7.29 4.16 -1.45
C MET A 13 6.20 4.79 -2.31
N PHE A 14 4.93 4.64 -1.94
CA PHE A 14 3.82 5.29 -2.62
C PHE A 14 4.00 6.81 -2.61
N ALA A 15 4.29 7.40 -1.44
CA ALA A 15 4.54 8.83 -1.30
C ALA A 15 5.69 9.31 -2.20
N TYR A 16 6.79 8.55 -2.32
CA TYR A 16 7.88 8.90 -3.23
C TYR A 16 7.42 8.90 -4.69
N ASP A 17 6.77 7.81 -5.11
CA ASP A 17 6.35 7.59 -6.50
C ASP A 17 5.24 8.59 -6.93
N THR A 18 4.46 9.14 -6.00
CA THR A 18 3.45 10.19 -6.25
C THR A 18 3.98 11.63 -6.11
N GLY A 19 5.29 11.80 -5.88
CA GLY A 19 5.95 13.10 -5.95
C GLY A 19 6.32 13.72 -4.61
N SER A 20 6.03 13.06 -3.48
CA SER A 20 6.52 13.46 -2.15
C SER A 20 7.98 13.03 -1.93
N ILE A 21 8.87 13.42 -2.84
CA ILE A 21 10.27 12.97 -2.94
C ILE A 21 11.07 13.27 -1.66
N CYS A 22 10.73 14.35 -0.94
CA CYS A 22 11.44 14.75 0.27
C CYS A 22 11.10 13.91 1.51
N SER A 23 9.95 13.25 1.55
CA SER A 23 9.46 12.45 2.68
C SER A 23 9.21 10.98 2.35
N GLY A 24 9.21 10.63 1.06
CA GLY A 24 9.03 9.26 0.58
C GLY A 24 10.31 8.42 0.60
N ILE A 25 10.14 7.11 0.39
CA ILE A 25 11.20 6.12 0.39
C ILE A 25 11.49 5.65 -1.05
N HIS A 26 12.67 5.99 -1.58
CA HIS A 26 13.18 5.38 -2.80
C HIS A 26 14.17 4.26 -2.47
N ASN A 27 13.68 3.03 -2.39
CA ASN A 27 14.52 1.87 -2.08
C ASN A 27 14.07 0.64 -2.89
N PRO A 28 14.71 0.35 -4.04
CA PRO A 28 14.35 -0.79 -4.88
C PRO A 28 14.39 -2.14 -4.16
N SER A 29 15.33 -2.32 -3.22
CA SER A 29 15.43 -3.55 -2.42
C SER A 29 14.27 -3.69 -1.44
N LEU A 30 13.78 -2.57 -0.87
CA LEU A 30 12.59 -2.57 -0.03
C LEU A 30 11.33 -2.87 -0.84
N LYS A 31 11.24 -2.31 -2.06
CA LYS A 31 10.14 -2.57 -3.00
C LYS A 31 10.03 -4.05 -3.35
N ALA A 32 11.16 -4.70 -3.62
CA ALA A 32 11.22 -6.13 -3.86
C ALA A 32 10.79 -6.96 -2.63
N GLN A 33 11.20 -6.55 -1.43
CA GLN A 33 10.79 -7.22 -0.18
C GLN A 33 9.29 -7.08 0.10
N ALA A 34 8.72 -5.89 -0.08
CA ALA A 34 7.30 -5.64 0.09
C ALA A 34 6.47 -6.44 -0.94
N LYS A 35 6.91 -6.47 -2.22
CA LYS A 35 6.28 -7.31 -3.25
C LYS A 35 6.33 -8.79 -2.88
N HIS A 36 7.48 -9.30 -2.42
CA HIS A 36 7.61 -10.69 -1.99
C HIS A 36 6.70 -10.99 -0.79
N TYR A 37 6.64 -10.09 0.19
CA TYR A 37 5.76 -10.22 1.35
C TYR A 37 4.29 -10.30 0.94
N LEU A 38 3.81 -9.36 0.11
CA LEU A 38 2.42 -9.33 -0.35
C LEU A 38 2.06 -10.57 -1.17
N ASN A 39 2.97 -11.06 -2.02
CA ASN A 39 2.73 -12.25 -2.85
C ASN A 39 2.81 -13.56 -2.07
N ALA A 40 3.41 -13.55 -0.87
CA ALA A 40 3.42 -14.71 0.02
C ALA A 40 2.13 -14.86 0.84
N LEU A 41 1.31 -13.81 0.91
CA LEU A 41 0.00 -13.86 1.57
C LEU A 41 -1.01 -14.64 0.74
N SER A 42 -1.95 -15.32 1.40
CA SER A 42 -3.11 -15.86 0.70
C SER A 42 -3.95 -14.73 0.12
N PRO A 43 -4.78 -14.95 -0.91
CA PRO A 43 -5.67 -13.91 -1.43
C PRO A 43 -6.60 -13.29 -0.37
N LEU A 44 -7.00 -14.09 0.63
CA LEU A 44 -7.80 -13.58 1.75
C LEU A 44 -6.96 -12.69 2.67
N ASP A 45 -5.78 -13.15 3.07
CA ASP A 45 -4.90 -12.39 3.97
C ASP A 45 -4.40 -11.11 3.31
N GLN A 46 -4.11 -11.14 2.01
CA GLN A 46 -3.74 -9.95 1.24
C GLN A 46 -4.90 -8.94 1.24
N ARG A 47 -6.15 -9.37 0.99
CA ARG A 47 -7.31 -8.48 1.08
C ARG A 47 -7.50 -7.90 2.48
N THR A 48 -7.35 -8.71 3.52
CA THR A 48 -7.46 -8.25 4.91
C THR A 48 -6.36 -7.27 5.27
N PHE A 49 -5.12 -7.54 4.85
CA PHE A 49 -3.98 -6.64 5.01
C PHE A 49 -4.23 -5.29 4.34
N LEU A 50 -4.63 -5.29 3.06
CA LEU A 50 -4.91 -4.09 2.28
C LEU A 50 -6.08 -3.29 2.85
N ALA A 51 -7.16 -3.95 3.24
CA ALA A 51 -8.31 -3.28 3.86
C ALA A 51 -7.90 -2.56 5.16
N LYS A 52 -7.05 -3.20 5.96
CA LYS A 52 -6.55 -2.62 7.21
C LYS A 52 -5.68 -1.39 6.95
N ILE A 53 -4.65 -1.49 6.11
CA ILE A 53 -3.78 -0.32 5.82
C ILE A 53 -4.57 0.82 5.16
N ILE A 54 -5.53 0.51 4.29
CA ILE A 54 -6.34 1.55 3.65
C ILE A 54 -7.18 2.31 4.66
N THR A 55 -7.78 1.57 5.58
CA THR A 55 -8.56 2.15 6.67
C THR A 55 -7.69 3.02 7.57
N GLU A 56 -6.48 2.55 7.93
CA GLU A 56 -5.60 3.31 8.82
C GLU A 56 -5.06 4.59 8.17
N LEU A 57 -4.57 4.49 6.92
CA LEU A 57 -3.81 5.56 6.28
C LEU A 57 -4.68 6.62 5.59
N TRP A 58 -5.83 6.24 5.02
CA TRP A 58 -6.62 7.17 4.19
C TRP A 58 -8.08 7.33 4.64
N LEU A 59 -8.65 6.36 5.36
CA LEU A 59 -10.08 6.37 5.71
C LEU A 59 -10.35 6.43 7.23
N SER A 60 -9.32 6.61 8.05
CA SER A 60 -9.49 6.81 9.50
C SER A 60 -10.00 8.23 9.75
N ASP A 61 -10.71 8.44 10.87
CA ASP A 61 -11.21 9.78 11.22
C ASP A 61 -10.08 10.83 11.19
N GLN A 62 -8.90 10.47 11.70
CA GLN A 62 -7.71 11.32 11.67
C GLN A 62 -7.20 11.60 10.25
N ALA A 63 -7.18 10.59 9.37
CA ALA A 63 -6.77 10.76 7.98
C ALA A 63 -7.75 11.67 7.21
N LEU A 64 -9.04 11.46 7.40
CA LEU A 64 -10.10 12.28 6.80
C LEU A 64 -10.03 13.74 7.26
N GLU A 65 -9.81 13.98 8.56
CA GLU A 65 -9.59 15.32 9.11
C GLU A 65 -8.32 15.99 8.55
N SER A 66 -7.32 15.19 8.19
CA SER A 66 -6.06 15.65 7.57
C SER A 66 -6.17 15.89 6.06
N GLY A 67 -7.34 15.62 5.47
CA GLY A 67 -7.63 15.84 4.05
C GLY A 67 -7.38 14.65 3.13
N TYR A 68 -7.06 13.47 3.68
CA TYR A 68 -7.04 12.23 2.91
C TYR A 68 -8.47 11.73 2.66
N GLY A 69 -8.64 10.85 1.67
CA GLY A 69 -9.93 10.29 1.37
C GLY A 69 -9.92 9.05 0.47
N PRO A 70 -11.12 8.65 0.00
CA PRO A 70 -11.30 7.51 -0.89
C PRO A 70 -10.47 7.60 -2.17
N GLU A 71 -10.21 8.79 -2.68
CA GLU A 71 -9.38 9.04 -3.85
C GLU A 71 -7.92 8.61 -3.61
N ASP A 72 -7.32 8.96 -2.48
CA ASP A 72 -5.95 8.55 -2.14
C ASP A 72 -5.85 7.03 -1.98
N ALA A 73 -6.84 6.42 -1.33
CA ALA A 73 -6.94 4.97 -1.21
C ALA A 73 -7.02 4.27 -2.58
N TYR A 74 -7.75 4.88 -3.52
CA TYR A 74 -7.86 4.39 -4.88
C TYR A 74 -6.55 4.53 -5.66
N GLU A 75 -5.87 5.66 -5.55
CA GLU A 75 -4.56 5.89 -6.17
C GLU A 75 -3.51 4.91 -5.64
N PHE A 76 -3.53 4.65 -4.32
CA PHE A 76 -2.66 3.64 -3.71
C PHE A 76 -2.92 2.24 -4.25
N LEU A 77 -4.20 1.83 -4.36
CA LEU A 77 -4.56 0.54 -4.94
C LEU A 77 -4.12 0.40 -6.39
N ARG A 78 -4.28 1.45 -7.20
CA ARG A 78 -3.79 1.48 -8.58
C ARG A 78 -2.27 1.38 -8.65
N TRP A 79 -1.56 2.10 -7.78
CA TRP A 79 -0.11 2.01 -7.71
C TRP A 79 0.35 0.59 -7.36
N LEU A 80 -0.34 -0.12 -6.46
CA LEU A 80 -0.04 -1.54 -6.19
C LEU A 80 -0.26 -2.42 -7.43
N GLU A 81 -1.33 -2.19 -8.19
CA GLU A 81 -1.63 -2.89 -9.43
C GLU A 81 -0.55 -2.66 -10.50
N ASP A 82 -0.20 -1.39 -10.74
CA ASP A 82 0.83 -0.98 -11.72
C ASP A 82 2.22 -1.57 -11.39
N ASN A 83 2.48 -1.88 -10.13
CA ASN A 83 3.72 -2.50 -9.66
C ASN A 83 3.63 -4.04 -9.51
N GLU A 84 2.52 -4.65 -9.96
CA GLU A 84 2.22 -6.08 -9.88
C GLU A 84 2.34 -6.62 -8.43
N MET A 85 1.89 -5.83 -7.46
CA MET A 85 1.87 -6.18 -6.04
C MET A 85 0.51 -6.69 -5.55
N LEU A 86 -0.47 -6.75 -6.45
CA LEU A 86 -1.76 -7.39 -6.21
C LEU A 86 -1.77 -8.76 -6.90
N ILE A 87 -2.29 -9.77 -6.20
CA ILE A 87 -2.62 -11.03 -6.85
C ILE A 87 -3.74 -10.73 -7.85
N PRO A 88 -3.65 -11.18 -9.12
CA PRO A 88 -4.70 -10.98 -10.10
C PRO A 88 -6.04 -11.44 -9.52
N LYS A 89 -7.10 -10.67 -9.77
CA LYS A 89 -8.46 -11.16 -9.48
C LYS A 89 -8.66 -12.43 -10.31
N GLU A 90 -8.57 -13.60 -9.67
CA GLU A 90 -9.08 -14.81 -10.28
C GLU A 90 -10.54 -14.52 -10.63
N GLY A 91 -10.86 -14.64 -11.93
CA GLY A 91 -12.17 -14.31 -12.46
C GLY A 91 -13.26 -15.01 -11.66
N GLN A 92 -14.14 -14.21 -11.04
CA GLN A 92 -15.47 -14.66 -10.65
C GLN A 92 -16.34 -14.82 -11.90
#